data_AF-A0A8T2Z405-F1
#
_entry.id   AF-A0A8T2Z405-F1
#
_cell.length_a   1.000
_cell.length_b   1.000
_cell.length_c   1.000
_cell.angle_alpha   90.00
_cell.angle_beta   90.00
_cell.angle_gamma   90.00
#
_symmetry.space_group_name_H-M   'P 1'
#
loop_
_entity.id
_entity.type
_entity.pdbx_description
1 polymer ?
#
loop_
_entity_poly.entity_id
_entity_poly.type
_entity_poly.pdbx_seq_one_letter_code
_entity_poly.pdbx_strand_id
1 'polypeptide(L)'
;MEGQEPSGRSLLLKASKELSYAKQMIEAIDEENLTYSFSLIEANVWKDAVEKVTYEHKFVPTPEGGCICKRTSTYYIKGDAEINEHQIKDVYGKKTAGLFKAVEVYFLANPDA
;
A
#
# COMPACT_ATOMS: atom_id res chain seq x y z
N MET A 1 20.92 -6.96 11.74
CA MET A 1 19.94 -6.55 10.73
C MET A 1 19.48 -5.17 11.14
N GLU A 2 20.17 -4.15 10.66
CA GLU A 2 19.79 -2.75 10.93
C GLU A 2 18.66 -2.41 9.95
N GLY A 3 17.48 -2.11 10.49
CA GLY A 3 16.39 -1.58 9.70
C GLY A 3 16.75 -0.16 9.28
N GLN A 4 16.74 0.09 7.98
CA GLN A 4 16.94 1.41 7.41
C GLN A 4 15.91 2.38 8.00
N GLU A 5 16.37 3.52 8.53
CA GLU A 5 15.48 4.53 9.11
C GLU A 5 14.48 5.03 8.06
N PRO A 6 13.18 5.17 8.43
CA PRO A 6 12.18 5.63 7.49
C PRO A 6 12.51 7.05 7.03
N SER A 7 12.48 7.28 5.71
CA SER A 7 13.01 8.51 5.09
C SER A 7 12.17 9.77 5.37
N GLY A 8 11.24 9.74 6.35
CA GLY A 8 10.57 10.90 6.92
C GLY A 8 9.65 11.69 5.97
N ARG A 9 9.45 11.25 4.72
CA ARG A 9 8.67 12.01 3.74
C ARG A 9 7.19 11.68 3.88
N SER A 10 6.42 12.65 4.37
CA SER A 10 4.95 12.54 4.43
C SER A 10 4.28 13.11 3.18
N LEU A 11 3.44 12.33 2.51
CA LEU A 11 2.62 12.77 1.37
C LEU A 11 1.14 12.86 1.77
N LEU A 12 0.49 13.94 1.34
CA LEU A 12 -0.96 14.11 1.47
C LEU A 12 -1.65 13.63 0.20
N LEU A 13 -2.46 12.59 0.33
CA LEU A 13 -3.20 12.01 -0.79
C LEU A 13 -4.67 12.42 -0.74
N LYS A 14 -5.18 12.96 -1.86
CA LYS A 14 -6.61 13.10 -2.15
C LYS A 14 -6.95 12.10 -3.25
N ALA A 15 -7.70 11.06 -2.92
CA ALA A 15 -7.99 9.99 -3.87
C ALA A 15 -9.45 10.01 -4.33
N SER A 16 -10.40 10.04 -3.40
CA SER A 16 -11.84 9.91 -3.71
C SER A 16 -12.72 10.61 -2.68
N LYS A 17 -14.05 10.60 -2.90
CA LYS A 17 -15.05 11.07 -1.92
C LYS A 17 -14.96 10.30 -0.59
N GLU A 18 -14.56 9.03 -0.63
CA GLU A 18 -14.43 8.16 0.54
C GLU A 18 -13.07 8.30 1.21
N LEU A 19 -11.97 8.36 0.43
CA LEU A 19 -10.61 8.63 0.90
C LEU A 19 -10.22 10.06 0.49
N SER A 20 -10.78 11.02 1.22
CA SER A 20 -10.53 12.43 0.97
C SER A 20 -9.20 12.91 1.56
N TYR A 21 -8.63 12.16 2.50
CA TYR A 21 -7.39 12.51 3.18
C TYR A 21 -6.65 11.27 3.69
N ALA A 22 -5.39 11.16 3.33
CA ALA A 22 -4.44 10.29 4.01
C ALA A 22 -3.05 10.92 4.06
N LYS A 23 -2.36 10.72 5.18
CA LYS A 23 -0.95 11.03 5.39
C LYS A 23 -0.15 9.74 5.28
N GLN A 24 0.55 9.59 4.17
CA GLN A 24 1.42 8.46 3.90
C GLN A 24 2.84 8.79 4.34
N MET A 25 3.53 7.84 4.96
CA MET A 25 4.95 7.90 5.30
C MET A 25 5.67 6.73 4.65
N ILE A 26 6.74 7.00 3.90
CA ILE A 26 7.59 5.94 3.33
C ILE A 26 8.42 5.34 4.46
N GLU A 27 8.34 4.02 4.61
CA GLU A 27 9.06 3.28 5.64
C GLU A 27 10.38 2.74 5.07
N ALA A 28 10.34 2.06 3.92
CA ALA A 28 11.54 1.60 3.24
C ALA A 28 11.35 1.51 1.73
N ILE A 29 12.44 1.74 0.99
CA ILE A 29 12.58 1.43 -0.42
C ILE A 29 13.86 0.62 -0.54
N ASP A 30 13.75 -0.60 -1.04
CA ASP A 30 14.88 -1.50 -1.29
C ASP A 30 14.79 -1.99 -2.73
N GLU A 31 15.59 -1.35 -3.58
CA GLU A 31 15.62 -1.62 -5.02
C GLU A 31 16.28 -2.97 -5.33
N GLU A 32 17.22 -3.44 -4.50
CA GLU A 32 17.91 -4.72 -4.70
C GLU A 32 16.97 -5.90 -4.48
N ASN A 33 16.15 -5.83 -3.42
CA ASN A 33 15.16 -6.88 -3.09
C ASN A 33 13.78 -6.64 -3.70
N LEU A 34 13.62 -5.55 -4.47
CA LEU A 34 12.35 -5.10 -5.05
C LEU A 34 11.24 -5.05 -4.01
N THR A 35 11.54 -4.41 -2.87
CA THR A 35 10.57 -4.20 -1.79
C THR A 35 10.31 -2.72 -1.53
N TYR A 36 9.06 -2.44 -1.19
CA TYR A 36 8.60 -1.10 -0.87
C TYR A 36 7.58 -1.16 0.26
N SER A 37 7.81 -0.38 1.32
CA SER A 37 6.88 -0.28 2.43
C SER A 37 6.55 1.15 2.79
N PHE A 38 5.31 1.36 3.22
CA PHE A 38 4.81 2.65 3.68
C PHE A 38 3.74 2.47 4.74
N SER A 39 3.59 3.48 5.58
CA SER A 39 2.49 3.58 6.54
C SER A 39 1.48 4.64 6.12
N LEU A 40 0.21 4.39 6.42
CA LEU A 40 -0.79 5.44 6.58
C LEU A 40 -0.90 5.74 8.07
N ILE A 41 -0.32 6.86 8.50
CA ILE A 41 -0.31 7.30 9.90
C ILE A 41 -1.51 8.17 10.25
N GLU A 42 -2.20 8.69 9.24
CA GLU A 42 -3.50 9.34 9.38
C GLU A 42 -4.33 9.05 8.12
N ALA A 43 -5.58 8.63 8.26
CA ALA A 43 -6.48 8.44 7.12
C ALA A 43 -7.95 8.59 7.52
N ASN A 44 -8.72 9.35 6.73
CA ASN A 44 -10.13 9.65 7.03
C ASN A 44 -11.06 8.44 6.89
N VAL A 45 -10.59 7.34 6.30
CA VAL A 45 -11.34 6.08 6.15
C VAL A 45 -11.27 5.20 7.40
N TRP A 46 -10.26 5.42 8.26
CA TRP A 46 -10.03 4.58 9.44
C TRP A 46 -10.17 5.31 10.78
N LYS A 47 -10.22 6.65 10.73
CA LYS A 47 -10.44 7.62 11.83
C LYS A 47 -10.15 7.09 13.24
N ASP A 48 -11.16 6.45 13.83
CA ASP A 48 -11.26 6.18 15.26
C ASP A 48 -10.95 4.72 15.61
N ALA A 49 -10.88 3.83 14.63
CA ALA A 49 -10.64 2.40 14.84
C ALA A 49 -9.18 2.00 14.64
N VAL A 50 -8.41 2.74 13.84
CA VAL A 50 -7.03 2.37 13.47
C VAL A 50 -6.09 3.55 13.70
N GLU A 51 -4.98 3.30 14.40
CA GLU A 51 -3.91 4.27 14.64
C GLU A 51 -2.99 4.40 13.43
N LYS A 52 -2.64 3.25 12.84
CA LYS A 52 -1.71 3.16 11.73
C LYS A 52 -2.06 1.95 10.88
N VAL A 53 -1.79 2.02 9.58
CA VAL A 53 -1.71 0.82 8.73
C VAL A 53 -0.36 0.80 8.06
N THR A 54 0.38 -0.29 8.15
CA THR A 54 1.59 -0.51 7.34
C THR A 54 1.24 -1.37 6.14
N TYR A 55 1.85 -1.04 5.00
CA TYR A 55 1.77 -1.79 3.77
C TYR A 55 3.18 -2.16 3.34
N GLU A 56 3.39 -3.44 3.08
CA GLU A 56 4.65 -3.97 2.56
C GLU A 56 4.37 -4.63 1.22
N HIS A 57 5.12 -4.25 0.20
CA HIS A 57 5.04 -4.79 -1.14
C HIS A 57 6.38 -5.44 -1.48
N LYS A 58 6.33 -6.66 -2.02
CA LYS A 58 7.47 -7.36 -2.59
C LYS A 58 7.14 -7.82 -3.99
N PHE A 59 7.96 -7.45 -4.96
CA PHE A 59 7.80 -7.86 -6.34
C PHE A 59 8.73 -9.03 -6.63
N VAL A 60 8.16 -10.15 -7.07
CA VAL A 60 8.91 -11.37 -7.37
C VAL A 60 8.78 -11.67 -8.86
N PRO A 61 9.87 -11.73 -9.64
CA PRO A 61 9.80 -12.06 -11.06
C PRO A 61 9.27 -13.48 -11.25
N THR A 62 8.54 -13.72 -12.35
CA THR A 62 8.08 -15.05 -12.74
C THR A 62 8.83 -15.56 -13.97
N PRO A 63 8.94 -16.89 -14.17
CA PRO A 63 9.60 -17.46 -15.35
C PRO A 63 9.00 -17.01 -16.69
N GLU A 64 7.73 -16.60 -16.71
CA GLU A 64 7.00 -16.15 -17.89
C GLU A 64 7.28 -14.68 -18.27
N GLY A 65 8.19 -14.01 -17.56
CA GLY A 65 8.59 -12.63 -17.84
C GLY A 65 7.71 -11.57 -17.17
N GLY A 66 6.83 -11.96 -16.24
CA GLY A 66 6.02 -11.06 -15.42
C GLY A 66 6.55 -10.91 -14.00
N CYS A 67 5.70 -10.38 -13.11
CA CYS A 67 5.97 -10.38 -11.67
C CYS A 67 4.72 -10.68 -10.84
N ILE A 68 4.93 -11.23 -9.66
CA ILE A 68 3.92 -11.35 -8.60
C ILE A 68 4.21 -10.26 -7.56
N CYS A 69 3.27 -9.35 -7.35
CA CYS A 69 3.30 -8.43 -6.22
C CYS A 69 2.67 -9.12 -5.00
N LYS A 70 3.51 -9.44 -4.01
CA LYS A 70 3.06 -9.89 -2.68
C LYS A 70 2.86 -8.67 -1.82
N ARG A 71 1.62 -8.47 -1.35
CA ARG A 71 1.28 -7.37 -0.44
C ARG A 71 0.89 -7.91 0.92
N THR A 72 1.53 -7.39 1.96
CA THR A 72 1.12 -7.55 3.36
C THR A 72 0.55 -6.22 3.86
N SER A 73 -0.48 -6.28 4.69
CA SER A 73 -1.10 -5.10 5.30
C SER A 73 -1.34 -5.37 6.77
N THR A 74 -0.75 -4.56 7.65
CA THR A 74 -0.85 -4.70 9.10
C THR A 74 -1.63 -3.53 9.67
N TYR A 75 -2.73 -3.81 10.36
CA TYR A 75 -3.64 -2.82 10.92
C TYR A 75 -3.39 -2.71 12.43
N TYR A 76 -3.04 -1.52 12.88
CA TYR A 76 -2.81 -1.21 14.30
C TYR A 76 -4.10 -0.61 14.87
N ILE A 77 -4.90 -1.47 15.48
CA ILE A 77 -6.26 -1.15 15.95
C ILE A 77 -6.20 -0.44 17.31
N LYS A 78 -7.06 0.58 17.50
CA LYS A 78 -7.21 1.31 18.76
C LYS A 78 -8.05 0.51 19.75
N GLY A 79 -7.47 0.17 20.90
CA GLY A 79 -8.17 -0.53 21.99
C GLY A 79 -8.88 -1.79 21.50
N ASP A 80 -10.17 -1.91 21.84
CA ASP A 80 -11.01 -3.05 21.46
C ASP A 80 -11.88 -2.75 20.22
N ALA A 81 -11.50 -1.78 19.37
CA ALA A 81 -12.24 -1.49 18.16
C ALA A 81 -12.24 -2.70 17.20
N GLU A 82 -13.31 -2.87 16.44
CA GLU A 82 -13.38 -3.93 15.43
C GLU A 82 -13.15 -3.35 14.03
N ILE A 83 -12.38 -4.07 13.21
CA ILE A 83 -12.22 -3.77 11.79
C ILE A 83 -12.90 -4.85 10.94
N ASN A 84 -13.51 -4.43 9.84
CA ASN A 84 -14.19 -5.37 8.95
C ASN A 84 -13.19 -6.02 7.98
N GLU A 85 -12.80 -7.26 8.29
CA GLU A 85 -11.87 -8.03 7.45
C GLU A 85 -12.35 -8.21 6.00
N HIS A 86 -13.64 -8.44 5.78
CA HIS A 86 -14.20 -8.58 4.44
C HIS A 86 -14.06 -7.26 3.67
N GLN A 87 -14.33 -6.11 4.31
CA GLN A 87 -14.10 -4.81 3.68
C GLN A 87 -12.61 -4.61 3.32
N ILE A 88 -11.69 -5.02 4.19
CA ILE A 88 -10.25 -4.97 3.94
C ILE A 88 -9.85 -5.82 2.74
N LYS A 89 -10.22 -7.10 2.75
CA LYS A 89 -9.81 -8.07 1.73
C LYS A 89 -10.54 -7.84 0.41
N ASP A 90 -11.86 -7.72 0.43
CA ASP A 90 -12.67 -7.67 -0.78
C ASP A 90 -12.83 -6.28 -1.37
N VAL A 91 -12.99 -5.24 -0.56
CA VAL A 91 -13.18 -3.89 -1.09
C VAL A 91 -11.82 -3.24 -1.36
N TYR A 92 -11.00 -3.09 -0.32
CA TYR A 92 -9.71 -2.41 -0.49
C TYR A 92 -8.70 -3.27 -1.25
N GLY A 93 -8.70 -4.59 -1.06
CA GLY A 93 -7.89 -5.51 -1.87
C GLY A 93 -8.18 -5.41 -3.36
N LYS A 94 -9.46 -5.42 -3.77
CA LYS A 94 -9.84 -5.26 -5.20
C LYS A 94 -9.51 -3.86 -5.73
N LYS A 95 -9.68 -2.81 -4.93
CA LYS A 95 -9.26 -1.44 -5.32
C LYS A 95 -7.75 -1.39 -5.61
N THR A 96 -6.90 -1.99 -4.77
CA THR A 96 -5.46 -2.07 -5.01
C THR A 96 -5.12 -2.91 -6.24
N ALA A 97 -5.76 -4.06 -6.41
CA ALA A 97 -5.56 -4.89 -7.61
C ALA A 97 -5.94 -4.13 -8.89
N GLY A 98 -7.04 -3.37 -8.86
CA GLY A 98 -7.45 -2.51 -9.98
C GLY A 98 -6.42 -1.42 -10.30
N LEU A 99 -5.79 -0.81 -9.29
CA LEU A 99 -4.71 0.17 -9.49
C LEU A 99 -3.52 -0.47 -10.20
N PHE A 100 -3.03 -1.63 -9.73
CA PHE A 100 -1.93 -2.33 -10.39
C PHE A 100 -2.29 -2.73 -11.82
N LYS A 101 -3.54 -3.14 -12.08
CA LYS A 101 -3.98 -3.47 -13.43
C LYS A 101 -3.97 -2.25 -14.35
N ALA A 102 -4.37 -1.08 -13.87
CA ALA A 102 -4.31 0.16 -14.64
C ALA A 102 -2.87 0.56 -14.99
N VAL A 103 -1.94 0.41 -14.03
CA VAL A 103 -0.50 0.67 -14.24
C VAL A 103 0.08 -0.32 -15.25
N GLU A 104 -0.24 -1.61 -15.14
CA GLU A 104 0.18 -2.63 -16.11
C GLU A 104 -0.31 -2.30 -17.52
N VAL A 105 -1.60 -1.96 -17.69
CA VAL A 105 -2.17 -1.56 -18.99
C VAL A 105 -1.45 -0.34 -19.57
N TYR A 106 -1.10 0.63 -18.73
CA TYR A 106 -0.34 1.80 -19.17
C TYR A 106 1.03 1.41 -19.73
N PHE A 107 1.82 0.61 -19.01
CA PHE A 107 3.14 0.18 -19.50
C PHE A 107 3.05 -0.73 -20.73
N LEU A 108 2.04 -1.60 -20.83
CA LEU A 108 1.81 -2.41 -22.03
C LEU A 108 1.50 -1.54 -23.26
N ALA A 109 0.80 -0.42 -23.08
CA ALA A 109 0.50 0.52 -24.15
C ALA A 109 1.66 1.48 -24.47
N ASN A 110 2.65 1.60 -23.58
CA ASN A 110 3.78 2.51 -23.71
C ASN A 110 5.10 1.79 -23.39
N PRO A 111 5.63 0.95 -24.32
CA PRO A 111 6.78 0.08 -24.06
C PRO A 111 8.10 0.81 -23.75
N ASP A 112 8.21 2.10 -24.09
CA ASP A 112 9.41 2.93 -23.93
C ASP A 112 9.34 3.88 -22.71
N ALA A 113 8.28 3.75 -21.88
CA ALA A 113 8.06 4.59 -20.69
C ALA A 113 9.00 4.29 -19.51
#